data_AF-A0A1B6DCT0-F1
#
_entry.id   AF-A0A1B6DCT0-F1
#
_cell.length_a   1.000
_cell.length_b   1.000
_cell.length_c   1.000
_cell.angle_alpha   90.00
_cell.angle_beta   90.00
_cell.angle_gamma   90.00
#
_symmetry.space_group_name_H-M   'P 1'
#
loop_
_entity.id
_entity.type
_entity.pdbx_description
1 polymer ?
#
loop_
_entity_poly.entity_id
_entity_poly.type
_entity_poly.pdbx_seq_one_letter_code
_entity_poly.pdbx_strand_id
1 'polypeptide(L)'
;MSELCIPSYRLVQDSKPHYVYSVEVMNDCAQQRVEKRYSAFHSLHRELRKNFTTPAFPPKRVRCSQPKVLEQRRLGLERYLQTMMKFGPSRTQVLAFFRTSYNYRFSQK
;
A
#
# COMPACT_ATOMS: atom_id res chain seq x y z
N MET A 1 8.07 -16.19 3.19
CA MET A 1 8.23 -14.85 2.54
C MET A 1 6.93 -14.07 2.69
N SER A 2 6.88 -12.74 2.47
CA SER A 2 5.58 -12.03 2.46
C SER A 2 5.35 -11.33 1.14
N GLU A 3 4.18 -11.55 0.59
CA GLU A 3 3.70 -11.02 -0.68
C GLU A 3 2.64 -9.94 -0.42
N LEU A 4 2.55 -8.98 -1.34
CA LEU A 4 1.59 -7.89 -1.26
C LEU A 4 1.01 -7.63 -2.64
N CYS A 5 -0.31 -7.62 -2.73
CA CYS A 5 -1.05 -7.25 -3.94
C CYS A 5 -2.23 -6.32 -3.61
N ILE A 6 -2.76 -5.65 -4.63
CA ILE A 6 -3.95 -4.80 -4.55
C ILE A 6 -4.97 -5.34 -5.56
N PRO A 7 -5.67 -6.44 -5.27
CA PRO A 7 -6.50 -7.12 -6.27
C PRO A 7 -7.68 -6.30 -6.78
N SER A 8 -8.17 -5.33 -6.00
CA SER A 8 -9.38 -4.59 -6.35
C SER A 8 -9.43 -3.20 -5.73
N TYR A 9 -10.31 -2.35 -6.28
CA TYR A 9 -10.76 -1.12 -5.65
C TYR A 9 -12.28 -1.02 -5.75
N ARG A 10 -12.91 -0.26 -4.84
CA ARG A 10 -14.36 -0.02 -4.86
C ARG A 10 -14.70 1.43 -4.52
N LEU A 11 -15.83 1.90 -5.05
CA LEU A 11 -16.42 3.18 -4.67
C LEU A 11 -17.20 2.99 -3.36
N VAL A 12 -16.91 3.83 -2.37
CA VAL A 12 -17.67 3.91 -1.12
C VAL A 12 -18.56 5.14 -1.18
N GLN A 13 -19.87 4.92 -1.15
CA GLN A 13 -20.92 5.95 -1.21
C GLN A 13 -21.41 6.30 0.21
N ASP A 14 -20.51 6.92 0.98
CA ASP A 14 -20.86 7.52 2.27
C ASP A 14 -21.17 9.02 2.06
N SER A 15 -21.07 9.87 3.08
CA SER A 15 -21.24 11.33 3.01
C SER A 15 -20.47 12.03 1.88
N LYS A 16 -19.31 11.48 1.47
CA LYS A 16 -18.55 11.93 0.30
C LYS A 16 -18.01 10.72 -0.47
N PRO A 17 -18.44 10.50 -1.74
CA PRO A 17 -17.97 9.39 -2.55
C PRO A 17 -16.45 9.36 -2.68
N HIS A 18 -15.85 8.22 -2.38
CA HIS A 18 -14.40 8.04 -2.46
C HIS A 18 -14.03 6.60 -2.80
N TYR A 19 -12.88 6.41 -3.43
CA TYR A 19 -12.36 5.09 -3.75
C TYR A 19 -11.46 4.55 -2.63
N VAL A 20 -11.67 3.28 -2.29
CA VAL A 20 -10.79 2.49 -1.42
C VAL A 20 -10.15 1.37 -2.22
N TYR A 21 -8.89 1.07 -1.90
CA TYR A 21 -8.12 0.00 -2.52
C TYR A 21 -8.04 -1.15 -1.51
N SER A 22 -8.42 -2.35 -1.93
CA SER A 22 -8.26 -3.56 -1.14
C SER A 22 -6.84 -4.06 -1.35
N VAL A 23 -6.07 -4.11 -0.27
CA VAL A 23 -4.69 -4.62 -0.23
C VAL A 23 -4.71 -5.97 0.45
N GLU A 24 -4.10 -6.95 -0.16
CA GLU A 24 -3.91 -8.28 0.43
C GLU A 24 -2.43 -8.48 0.74
N VAL A 25 -2.16 -8.81 2.00
CA VAL A 25 -0.83 -9.12 2.51
C VAL A 25 -0.84 -10.59 2.88
N MET A 26 -0.01 -11.38 2.20
CA MET A 26 0.11 -12.82 2.41
C MET A 26 1.48 -13.12 3.01
N ASN A 27 1.51 -14.03 3.96
CA ASN A 27 2.72 -14.64 4.47
C ASN A 27 2.49 -16.13 4.69
N ASP A 28 3.57 -16.85 5.03
CA ASP A 28 3.57 -18.31 5.14
C ASP A 28 2.49 -18.88 6.09
N CYS A 29 1.91 -18.05 6.97
CA CYS A 29 0.90 -18.47 7.95
C CYS A 29 -0.47 -17.78 7.82
N ALA A 30 -0.60 -16.70 7.06
CA ALA A 30 -1.83 -15.91 7.04
C ALA A 30 -2.00 -15.04 5.78
N GLN A 31 -3.26 -14.78 5.45
CA GLN A 31 -3.64 -13.77 4.47
C GLN A 31 -4.50 -12.73 5.16
N GLN A 32 -4.09 -11.46 5.09
CA GLN A 32 -4.83 -10.34 5.64
C GLN A 32 -5.25 -9.40 4.52
N ARG A 33 -6.54 -9.06 4.49
CA ARG A 33 -7.09 -8.04 3.60
C ARG A 33 -7.34 -6.74 4.35
N VAL A 34 -6.78 -5.64 3.85
CA VAL A 34 -6.89 -4.31 4.44
C VAL A 34 -7.34 -3.32 3.39
N GLU A 35 -8.31 -2.48 3.71
CA GLU A 35 -8.76 -1.41 2.81
C GLU A 35 -8.15 -0.08 3.20
N LYS A 36 -7.60 0.66 2.22
CA LYS A 36 -7.04 1.99 2.44
C LYS A 36 -7.41 2.95 1.31
N ARG A 37 -7.59 4.22 1.65
CA ARG A 37 -7.76 5.31 0.67
C ARG A 37 -6.41 5.71 0.07
N TYR A 38 -6.42 6.27 -1.15
CA TYR A 38 -5.22 6.82 -1.80
C TYR A 38 -4.41 7.75 -0.87
N SER A 39 -5.10 8.64 -0.14
CA SER A 39 -4.46 9.58 0.79
C SER A 39 -3.63 8.90 1.87
N ALA A 40 -4.03 7.71 2.32
CA ALA A 40 -3.29 6.95 3.32
C ALA A 40 -1.96 6.43 2.74
N PHE A 41 -1.96 5.90 1.51
CA PHE A 41 -0.72 5.50 0.82
C PHE A 41 0.20 6.69 0.56
N HIS A 42 -0.37 7.85 0.21
CA HIS A 42 0.40 9.07 0.01
C HIS A 42 1.07 9.55 1.31
N SER A 43 0.39 9.43 2.45
CA SER A 43 1.00 9.71 3.76
C SER A 43 2.16 8.75 4.05
N LEU A 44 1.97 7.44 3.81
CA LEU A 44 3.05 6.44 3.93
C LEU A 44 4.25 6.79 3.03
N HIS A 45 4.01 7.16 1.77
CA HIS A 45 5.09 7.58 0.86
C HIS A 45 5.86 8.80 1.40
N ARG A 46 5.16 9.79 1.95
CA ARG A 46 5.81 10.98 2.55
C ARG A 46 6.70 10.64 3.73
N GLU A 47 6.39 9.57 4.46
CA GLU A 47 7.21 9.07 5.57
C GLU A 47 8.40 8.26 5.05
N LEU A 48 8.15 7.29 4.17
CA LEU A 48 9.19 6.45 3.59
C LEU A 48 10.26 7.25 2.85
N ARG A 49 9.88 8.25 2.05
CA ARG A 49 10.83 9.06 1.27
C ARG A 49 11.80 9.88 2.11
N LYS A 50 11.52 10.09 3.41
CA LYS A 50 12.44 10.77 4.33
C LYS A 50 13.63 9.89 4.70
N ASN A 51 13.39 8.58 4.76
CA ASN A 51 14.32 7.60 5.30
C ASN A 51 14.92 6.71 4.21
N PHE A 52 14.28 6.61 3.03
CA PHE A 52 14.65 5.69 1.97
C PHE A 52 14.48 6.29 0.58
N THR A 53 15.27 5.79 -0.38
CA THR A 53 15.02 5.99 -1.80
C THR A 53 13.71 5.30 -2.17
N THR A 54 12.76 6.06 -2.71
CA THR A 54 11.44 5.55 -3.08
C THR A 54 11.26 5.59 -4.61
N PRO A 55 10.59 4.60 -5.21
CA PRO A 55 10.25 4.66 -6.63
C PRO A 55 9.19 5.74 -6.88
N ALA A 56 8.96 6.06 -8.15
CA ALA A 56 7.95 7.04 -8.54
C ALA A 56 6.57 6.68 -7.96
N PHE A 57 5.97 7.61 -7.22
CA PHE A 57 4.66 7.43 -6.62
C PHE A 57 3.55 7.87 -7.60
N PRO A 58 2.44 7.12 -7.74
CA PRO A 58 1.37 7.49 -8.66
C PRO A 58 0.79 8.88 -8.32
N PRO A 59 0.57 9.76 -9.31
CA PRO A 59 0.20 11.16 -9.05
C PRO A 59 -1.22 11.34 -8.51
N LYS A 60 -1.39 12.38 -7.69
CA LYS A 60 -2.66 12.73 -7.03
C LYS A 60 -3.72 13.27 -8.00
N ARG A 61 -3.32 14.04 -9.02
CA ARG A 61 -4.23 14.68 -9.99
C ARG A 61 -4.06 14.10 -11.38
N VAL A 62 -4.86 13.09 -11.69
CA VAL A 62 -5.27 12.74 -13.05
C VAL A 62 -6.74 12.33 -12.89
N ARG A 63 -7.67 13.07 -13.52
CA ARG A 63 -9.15 12.98 -13.41
C ARG A 63 -9.67 11.75 -12.64
N CYS A 64 -9.85 11.91 -11.32
CA CYS A 64 -9.89 10.87 -10.28
C CYS A 64 -11.00 9.80 -10.36
N SER A 65 -11.90 9.88 -11.34
CA SER A 65 -13.07 8.99 -11.44
C SER A 65 -13.09 8.16 -12.72
N GLN A 66 -12.14 8.36 -13.65
CA GLN A 66 -12.09 7.56 -14.87
C GLN A 66 -11.59 6.14 -14.54
N PRO A 67 -12.29 5.06 -14.93
CA PRO A 67 -11.90 3.68 -14.61
C PRO A 67 -10.46 3.34 -15.03
N LYS A 68 -10.04 3.78 -16.22
CA LYS A 68 -8.66 3.59 -16.71
C LYS A 68 -7.61 4.22 -15.79
N VAL A 69 -7.90 5.41 -15.25
CA VAL A 69 -7.01 6.13 -14.34
C VAL A 69 -6.96 5.46 -12.97
N LEU A 70 -8.10 4.97 -12.49
CA LEU A 70 -8.19 4.23 -11.23
C LEU A 70 -7.41 2.92 -11.29
N GLU A 71 -7.52 2.19 -12.40
CA GLU A 71 -6.77 0.95 -12.59
C GLU A 71 -5.26 1.19 -12.74
N GLN A 72 -4.85 2.21 -13.51
CA GLN A 72 -3.45 2.61 -13.59
C GLN A 72 -2.90 3.00 -12.21
N ARG A 73 -3.69 3.68 -11.39
CA ARG A 73 -3.33 4.03 -10.01
C ARG A 73 -3.25 2.78 -9.13
N ARG A 74 -4.18 1.83 -9.25
CA ARG A 74 -4.13 0.54 -8.53
C ARG A 74 -2.82 -0.20 -8.82
N LEU A 75 -2.50 -0.39 -10.10
CA LEU A 75 -1.26 -1.01 -10.56
C LEU A 75 -0.01 -0.26 -10.07
N GLY A 76 -0.04 1.08 -10.13
CA GLY A 76 1.07 1.91 -9.64
C GLY A 76 1.30 1.79 -8.14
N LEU A 77 0.22 1.76 -7.34
CA LEU A 77 0.29 1.55 -5.89
C LEU A 77 0.82 0.14 -5.56
N GLU A 78 0.33 -0.88 -6.27
CA GLU A 78 0.78 -2.26 -6.10
C GLU A 78 2.28 -2.41 -6.34
N ARG A 79 2.77 -1.94 -7.50
CA ARG A 79 4.20 -1.95 -7.84
C ARG A 79 5.04 -1.16 -6.84
N TYR A 80 4.55 0.00 -6.40
CA TYR A 80 5.23 0.81 -5.38
C TYR A 80 5.40 0.02 -4.09
N LEU A 81 4.33 -0.55 -3.56
CA LEU A 81 4.36 -1.31 -2.31
C LEU A 81 5.23 -2.56 -2.42
N GLN A 82 5.10 -3.32 -3.52
CA GLN A 82 5.96 -4.48 -3.79
C GLN A 82 7.43 -4.11 -3.83
N THR A 83 7.79 -2.96 -4.40
CA THR A 83 9.17 -2.47 -4.42
C THR A 83 9.65 -2.10 -3.01
N MET A 84 8.83 -1.41 -2.23
CA MET A 84 9.16 -1.07 -0.84
C MET A 84 9.26 -2.32 0.06
N MET A 85 8.60 -3.42 -0.29
CA MET A 85 8.68 -4.71 0.41
C MET A 85 9.97 -5.49 0.13
N LYS A 86 10.75 -5.11 -0.90
CA LYS A 86 12.03 -5.75 -1.24
C LYS A 86 13.18 -5.35 -0.30
N PHE A 87 13.12 -4.17 0.31
CA PHE A 87 14.14 -3.69 1.24
C PHE A 87 13.67 -3.88 2.69
N GLY A 88 14.50 -4.48 3.54
CA GLY A 88 14.15 -4.82 4.92
C GLY A 88 13.63 -3.66 5.78
N PRO A 89 14.34 -2.52 5.88
CA PRO A 89 13.92 -1.38 6.70
C PRO A 89 12.58 -0.75 6.26
N SER A 90 12.35 -0.61 4.95
CA SER A 90 11.09 -0.09 4.43
C SER A 90 9.95 -1.09 4.55
N ARG A 91 10.24 -2.39 4.40
CA ARG A 91 9.28 -3.49 4.60
C ARG A 91 8.66 -3.42 6.00
N THR A 92 9.46 -3.18 7.05
CA THR A 92 8.97 -3.00 8.42
C THR A 92 7.90 -1.90 8.48
N GLN A 93 8.16 -0.73 7.87
CA GLN A 93 7.26 0.42 7.90
C GLN A 93 5.99 0.16 7.08
N VAL A 94 6.10 -0.52 5.93
CA VAL A 94 4.96 -0.90 5.10
C VAL A 94 4.05 -1.88 5.85
N LEU A 95 4.60 -2.92 6.47
CA LEU A 95 3.83 -3.89 7.26
C LEU A 95 3.16 -3.23 8.48
N ALA A 96 3.90 -2.37 9.19
CA ALA A 96 3.35 -1.60 10.32
C ALA A 96 2.16 -0.72 9.89
N PHE A 97 2.23 -0.08 8.73
CA PHE A 97 1.13 0.75 8.19
C PHE A 97 -0.16 -0.05 7.95
N PHE A 98 -0.04 -1.31 7.53
CA PHE A 98 -1.20 -2.20 7.36
C PHE A 98 -1.67 -2.84 8.67
N ARG A 99 -1.05 -2.50 9.81
CA ARG A 99 -1.34 -3.07 11.14
C ARG A 99 -1.40 -4.59 11.12
N THR A 100 -0.60 -5.22 10.28
CA THR A 100 -0.43 -6.66 10.34
C THR A 100 0.32 -6.96 11.63
N SER A 101 -0.29 -7.68 12.57
CA SER A 101 0.29 -8.10 13.85
C SER A 101 1.45 -9.06 13.61
N TYR A 102 2.59 -8.53 13.16
CA TYR A 102 3.81 -9.31 13.03
C TYR A 102 4.68 -9.05 14.25
N ASN A 103 4.92 -10.11 15.02
CA ASN A 103 5.98 -10.18 16.01
C ASN A 103 7.31 -9.91 15.30
N TYR A 104 7.82 -8.67 15.38
CA TYR A 104 9.21 -8.36 15.06
C TYR A 104 10.11 -8.94 16.16
N ARG A 105 10.24 -10.27 16.19
CA ARG A 105 11.22 -11.00 17.00
C ARG A 105 12.22 -11.70 16.07
N PHE A 106 13.03 -10.95 15.35
CA PHE A 106 14.35 -11.38 14.85
C PHE A 106 15.15 -10.09 14.57
N SER A 107 15.95 -9.67 15.56
CA SER A 107 17.39 -9.90 15.70
C SER A 107 18.14 -8.60 15.37
N GLN A 108 18.27 -7.75 16.39
CA GLN A 108 19.48 -6.97 16.58
C GLN A 108 20.37 -7.84 17.47
N LYS A 109 21.27 -8.61 16.84
CA LYS A 109 22.49 -9.12 17.46
C LYS A 109 23.65 -8.62 16.60
#